data_AF-A0A812DKZ8-F1
#
_entry.id   AF-A0A812DKZ8-F1
#
_cell.length_a   1.000
_cell.length_b   1.000
_cell.length_c   1.000
_cell.angle_alpha   90.00
_cell.angle_beta   90.00
_cell.angle_gamma   90.00
#
_symmetry.space_group_name_H-M   'P 1'
#
loop_
_entity.id
_entity.type
_entity.pdbx_description
1 polymer ?
#
loop_
_entity_poly.entity_id
_entity_poly.type
_entity_poly.pdbx_seq_one_letter_code
_entity_poly.pdbx_strand_id
1 'polypeptide(L)'
;MEQLKMEQDTGESDKSSDEDTESSGSEEDSSEIDEEESERRRAECLEDMAMLEHQFSALKERLYEERMKQVDEKLEEIRAGKALDYWRPLGQLEENKAIRIQVAGILRELRLQSIKCKYESEEVAARQNMESDKIILYDTVKQELEDRIRRLEEDRHTIDISSDLWNETQSLRRGKKKIDPSNPDRRRKPAIVTGPYIVYMLRDMDIIEDWTHIKKALKQQSQKRKSEF
;
A
#
# COMPACT_ATOMS: atom_id res chain seq x y z
N MET A 1 -37.24 -7.79 -21.87
CA MET A 1 -38.34 -6.82 -22.01
C MET A 1 -38.00 -5.91 -23.17
N GLU A 2 -38.59 -6.22 -24.31
CA GLU A 2 -38.40 -5.53 -25.58
C GLU A 2 -39.53 -4.49 -25.68
N GLN A 3 -39.17 -3.21 -25.76
CA GLN A 3 -40.13 -2.11 -25.88
C GLN A 3 -40.47 -1.92 -27.35
N LEU A 4 -41.70 -2.25 -27.74
CA LEU A 4 -42.28 -1.84 -29.02
C LEU A 4 -42.85 -0.43 -28.85
N LYS A 5 -42.25 0.53 -29.56
CA LYS A 5 -42.66 1.93 -29.64
C LYS A 5 -43.59 2.07 -30.84
N MET A 6 -44.86 2.36 -30.59
CA MET A 6 -45.87 2.58 -31.62
C MET A 6 -45.89 4.09 -31.92
N GLU A 7 -45.32 4.48 -33.06
CA GLU A 7 -45.42 5.85 -33.57
C GLU A 7 -46.70 5.98 -34.40
N GLN A 8 -47.56 6.91 -33.97
CA GLN A 8 -48.76 7.33 -34.65
C GLN A 8 -48.43 8.66 -35.33
N ASP A 9 -48.35 8.67 -36.66
CA ASP A 9 -48.23 9.89 -37.46
C ASP A 9 -49.53 10.11 -38.22
N THR A 10 -50.23 11.18 -37.86
CA THR A 10 -51.42 11.70 -38.52
C THR A 10 -50.98 12.73 -39.55
N GLY A 11 -50.99 12.34 -40.82
CA GLY A 11 -50.73 13.21 -41.96
C GLY A 11 -51.98 13.37 -42.82
N GLU A 12 -52.38 14.62 -43.04
CA GLU A 12 -53.56 15.13 -43.71
C GLU A 12 -53.72 14.60 -45.15
N SER A 13 -54.96 14.28 -45.57
CA SER A 13 -55.30 14.00 -46.97
C SER A 13 -56.03 15.20 -47.56
N ASP A 14 -55.38 15.82 -48.54
CA ASP A 14 -55.83 16.96 -49.33
C ASP A 14 -57.20 16.74 -49.97
N LYS A 15 -58.04 17.78 -49.85
CA LYS A 15 -59.27 17.98 -50.61
C LYS A 15 -58.93 18.77 -51.88
N SER A 16 -59.03 18.15 -53.06
CA SER A 16 -59.46 18.84 -54.29
C SER A 16 -59.70 17.85 -55.43
N SER A 17 -60.91 17.85 -55.99
CA SER A 17 -61.12 17.71 -57.44
C SER A 17 -62.52 18.22 -57.73
N ASP A 18 -62.57 19.45 -58.26
CA ASP A 18 -63.70 19.98 -59.01
C ASP A 18 -63.57 19.47 -60.46
N GLU A 19 -64.70 19.47 -61.18
CA GLU A 19 -64.91 19.44 -62.65
C GLU A 19 -66.02 18.47 -63.06
N ASP A 20 -67.21 19.06 -63.20
CA ASP A 20 -68.10 19.01 -64.37
C ASP A 20 -68.41 17.65 -65.02
N THR A 21 -69.70 17.27 -64.92
CA THR A 21 -70.33 16.36 -65.89
C THR A 21 -71.74 16.87 -66.21
N GLU A 22 -71.80 17.77 -67.19
CA GLU A 22 -73.00 18.11 -67.93
C GLU A 22 -73.21 17.05 -69.02
N SER A 23 -74.22 16.17 -68.92
CA SER A 23 -74.80 15.55 -70.13
C SER A 23 -76.12 14.81 -69.90
N SER A 24 -77.12 15.30 -70.64
CA SER A 24 -78.16 14.55 -71.34
C SER A 24 -79.31 13.93 -70.55
N GLY A 25 -80.51 14.47 -70.83
CA GLY A 25 -81.78 13.86 -70.52
C GLY A 25 -82.00 12.49 -71.18
N SER A 26 -82.77 11.69 -70.46
CA SER A 26 -83.58 10.54 -70.88
C SER A 26 -84.58 10.38 -69.74
N GLU A 27 -85.79 10.92 -69.87
CA GLU A 27 -86.98 10.13 -70.22
C GLU A 27 -87.13 8.88 -69.34
N GLU A 28 -88.09 9.00 -68.41
CA GLU A 28 -88.90 7.95 -67.80
C GLU A 28 -88.38 6.51 -67.95
N ASP A 29 -87.66 6.04 -66.94
CA ASP A 29 -87.81 4.65 -66.52
C ASP A 29 -88.30 4.63 -65.07
N SER A 30 -89.61 4.42 -64.98
CA SER A 30 -90.39 4.19 -63.78
C SER A 30 -89.90 2.95 -63.04
N SER A 31 -88.75 3.05 -62.36
CA SER A 31 -88.43 2.17 -61.25
C SER A 31 -89.09 2.74 -60.00
N GLU A 32 -90.38 2.44 -59.85
CA GLU A 32 -91.06 2.49 -58.56
C GLU A 32 -90.23 1.62 -57.61
N ILE A 33 -89.28 2.25 -56.89
CA ILE A 33 -88.54 1.60 -55.82
C ILE A 33 -89.62 1.07 -54.89
N ASP A 34 -89.68 -0.25 -54.76
CA ASP A 34 -90.50 -0.89 -53.74
C ASP A 34 -90.03 -0.34 -52.39
N GLU A 35 -90.73 0.65 -51.87
CA GLU A 35 -90.42 1.28 -50.58
C GLU A 35 -90.37 0.21 -49.49
N GLU A 36 -91.18 -0.84 -49.65
CA GLU A 36 -91.21 -2.01 -48.79
C GLU A 36 -89.92 -2.85 -48.90
N GLU A 37 -89.29 -2.93 -50.07
CA GLU A 37 -87.96 -3.55 -50.25
C GLU A 37 -86.85 -2.70 -49.65
N SER A 38 -86.92 -1.37 -49.78
CA SER A 38 -85.98 -0.45 -49.12
C SER A 38 -86.07 -0.53 -47.60
N GLU A 39 -87.29 -0.61 -47.05
CA GLU A 39 -87.55 -0.80 -45.62
C GLU A 39 -87.10 -2.18 -45.14
N ARG A 40 -87.35 -3.25 -45.91
CA ARG A 40 -86.82 -4.59 -45.61
C ARG A 40 -85.30 -4.60 -45.51
N ARG A 41 -84.58 -4.03 -46.48
CA ARG A 41 -83.11 -3.96 -46.43
C ARG A 41 -82.58 -3.12 -45.26
N ARG A 42 -83.27 -2.03 -44.88
CA ARG A 42 -82.91 -1.28 -43.65
C ARG A 42 -83.09 -2.12 -42.40
N ALA A 43 -84.20 -2.84 -42.29
CA ALA A 43 -84.49 -3.70 -41.15
C ALA A 43 -83.45 -4.81 -41.02
N GLU A 44 -83.09 -5.48 -42.12
CA GLU A 44 -82.02 -6.49 -42.15
C GLU A 44 -80.67 -5.91 -41.71
N CYS A 45 -80.29 -4.73 -42.21
CA CYS A 45 -79.05 -4.07 -41.81
C CYS A 45 -79.01 -3.70 -40.32
N LEU A 46 -80.15 -3.28 -39.75
CA LEU A 46 -80.27 -3.00 -38.31
C LEU A 46 -80.19 -4.29 -37.48
N GLU A 47 -80.81 -5.38 -37.93
CA GLU A 47 -80.73 -6.69 -37.30
C GLU A 47 -79.28 -7.20 -37.29
N ASP A 48 -78.60 -7.13 -38.43
CA ASP A 48 -77.18 -7.51 -38.57
C ASP A 48 -76.29 -6.68 -37.64
N MET A 49 -76.57 -5.38 -37.52
CA MET A 49 -75.80 -4.51 -36.62
C MET A 49 -76.07 -4.80 -35.14
N ALA A 50 -77.33 -5.08 -34.77
CA ALA A 50 -77.68 -5.53 -33.44
C ALA A 50 -77.01 -6.88 -33.08
N MET A 51 -76.97 -7.81 -34.03
CA MET A 51 -76.24 -9.08 -33.86
C MET A 51 -74.74 -8.84 -33.68
N LEU A 52 -74.14 -7.95 -34.47
CA LEU A 52 -72.73 -7.59 -34.34
C LEU A 52 -72.42 -6.98 -32.96
N GLU A 53 -73.25 -6.05 -32.49
CA GLU A 53 -73.08 -5.42 -31.17
C GLU A 53 -73.21 -6.43 -30.03
N HIS A 54 -74.14 -7.38 -30.14
CA HIS A 54 -74.28 -8.47 -29.18
C HIS A 54 -73.02 -9.35 -29.17
N GLN A 55 -72.54 -9.77 -30.34
CA GLN A 55 -71.31 -10.55 -30.45
C GLN A 55 -70.10 -9.80 -29.88
N PHE A 56 -69.95 -8.52 -30.20
CA PHE A 56 -68.87 -7.69 -29.70
C PHE A 56 -68.90 -7.57 -28.17
N SER A 57 -70.09 -7.38 -27.60
CA SER A 57 -70.29 -7.31 -26.15
C SER A 57 -69.92 -8.62 -25.45
N ALA A 58 -70.37 -9.76 -26.00
CA ALA A 58 -70.01 -11.08 -25.48
C ALA A 58 -68.50 -11.36 -25.57
N LEU A 59 -67.86 -10.95 -26.67
CA LEU A 59 -66.43 -11.12 -26.87
C LEU A 59 -65.61 -10.25 -25.91
N LYS A 60 -66.07 -9.03 -25.64
CA LYS A 60 -65.50 -8.12 -24.65
C LYS A 60 -65.60 -8.68 -23.24
N GLU A 61 -66.76 -9.22 -22.85
CA GLU A 61 -66.94 -9.85 -21.53
C GLU A 61 -66.02 -11.06 -21.37
N ARG A 62 -65.96 -11.93 -22.37
CA ARG A 62 -65.04 -13.08 -22.38
C ARG A 62 -63.58 -12.66 -22.21
N LEU A 63 -63.14 -11.60 -22.91
CA LEU A 63 -61.78 -11.08 -22.79
C LEU A 63 -61.49 -10.60 -21.36
N TYR A 64 -62.44 -9.93 -20.69
CA TYR A 64 -62.28 -9.52 -19.30
C TYR A 64 -62.21 -10.72 -18.34
N GLU A 65 -63.07 -11.72 -18.53
CA GLU A 65 -63.03 -12.94 -17.71
C GLU A 65 -61.70 -13.69 -17.87
N GLU A 66 -61.22 -13.87 -19.10
CA GLU A 66 -59.92 -14.50 -19.37
C GLU A 66 -58.79 -13.68 -18.74
N ARG A 67 -58.87 -12.35 -18.80
CA ARG A 67 -57.86 -11.49 -18.17
C ARG A 67 -57.87 -11.57 -16.65
N MET A 68 -59.03 -11.62 -16.03
CA MET A 68 -59.16 -11.81 -14.58
C MET A 68 -58.60 -13.18 -14.16
N LYS A 69 -58.95 -14.25 -14.87
CA LYS A 69 -58.41 -15.59 -14.62
C LYS A 69 -56.88 -15.64 -14.67
N GLN A 70 -56.27 -15.01 -15.69
CA GLN A 70 -54.80 -14.92 -15.78
C GLN A 70 -54.17 -14.21 -14.57
N VAL A 71 -54.84 -13.18 -14.05
CA VAL A 71 -54.36 -12.45 -12.86
C VAL A 71 -54.52 -13.31 -11.61
N ASP A 72 -55.67 -13.96 -11.45
CA ASP A 72 -55.96 -14.84 -10.32
C ASP A 72 -55.00 -16.04 -10.27
N GLU A 73 -54.72 -16.68 -11.41
CA GLU A 73 -53.73 -17.75 -11.52
C GLU A 73 -52.33 -17.29 -11.06
N LYS A 74 -51.87 -16.12 -11.53
CA LYS A 74 -50.59 -15.55 -11.10
C LYS A 74 -50.56 -15.21 -9.61
N LEU A 75 -51.66 -14.69 -9.06
CA LEU A 75 -51.78 -14.42 -7.63
C LEU A 75 -51.71 -15.71 -6.81
N GLU A 76 -52.35 -16.78 -7.26
CA GLU A 76 -52.28 -18.09 -6.61
C GLU A 76 -50.87 -18.71 -6.72
N GLU A 77 -50.17 -18.56 -7.85
CA GLU A 77 -48.76 -18.97 -7.96
C GLU A 77 -47.86 -18.25 -6.94
N ILE A 78 -48.10 -16.94 -6.74
CA ILE A 78 -47.37 -16.14 -5.75
C ILE A 78 -47.73 -16.60 -4.33
N ARG A 79 -49.01 -16.77 -4.01
CA ARG A 79 -49.49 -17.22 -2.69
C ARG A 79 -48.99 -18.62 -2.35
N ALA A 80 -48.94 -19.52 -3.34
CA ALA A 80 -48.38 -20.85 -3.21
C ALA A 80 -46.84 -20.86 -3.14
N GLY A 81 -46.18 -19.70 -3.34
CA GLY A 81 -44.73 -19.58 -3.32
C GLY A 81 -44.03 -20.26 -4.50
N LYS A 82 -44.75 -20.49 -5.61
CA LYS A 82 -44.25 -21.19 -6.80
C LYS A 82 -43.92 -20.24 -7.96
N ALA A 83 -44.22 -18.95 -7.80
CA ALA A 83 -43.95 -17.93 -8.80
C ALA A 83 -42.45 -17.89 -9.15
N LEU A 84 -42.13 -18.31 -10.38
CA LEU A 84 -40.76 -18.47 -10.87
C LEU A 84 -39.96 -17.17 -10.86
N ASP A 85 -40.63 -16.05 -11.06
CA ASP A 85 -40.02 -14.71 -11.06
C ASP A 85 -39.36 -14.36 -9.71
N TYR A 86 -39.85 -14.95 -8.61
CA TYR A 86 -39.26 -14.78 -7.29
C TYR A 86 -38.34 -15.93 -6.90
N TRP A 87 -38.67 -17.15 -7.33
CA TRP A 87 -37.90 -18.35 -6.98
C TRP A 87 -36.51 -18.36 -7.62
N ARG A 88 -36.36 -17.89 -8.86
CA ARG A 88 -35.06 -17.82 -9.54
C ARG A 88 -34.09 -16.85 -8.86
N PRO A 89 -34.46 -15.59 -8.56
CA PRO A 89 -33.61 -14.69 -7.77
C PRO A 89 -33.30 -15.22 -6.37
N LEU A 90 -34.25 -15.92 -5.73
CA LEU A 90 -34.03 -16.51 -4.42
C LEU A 90 -32.93 -17.58 -4.46
N GLY A 91 -32.98 -18.52 -5.42
CA GLY A 91 -31.93 -19.53 -5.58
C GLY A 91 -30.55 -18.91 -5.85
N GLN A 92 -30.49 -17.88 -6.69
CA GLN A 92 -29.24 -17.14 -6.93
C GLN A 92 -28.72 -16.46 -5.65
N LEU A 93 -29.61 -15.92 -4.82
CA LEU A 93 -29.23 -15.29 -3.56
C LEU A 93 -28.69 -16.32 -2.55
N GLU A 94 -29.32 -17.49 -2.48
CA GLU A 94 -28.87 -18.61 -1.64
C GLU A 94 -27.49 -19.14 -2.06
N GLU A 95 -27.27 -19.31 -3.36
CA GLU A 95 -25.97 -19.68 -3.91
C GLU A 95 -24.91 -18.63 -3.57
N ASN A 96 -25.20 -17.35 -3.80
CA ASN A 96 -24.31 -16.24 -3.45
C ASN A 96 -23.99 -16.19 -1.96
N LYS A 97 -24.96 -16.49 -1.09
CA LYS A 97 -24.75 -16.60 0.36
C LYS A 97 -23.80 -17.76 0.67
N ALA A 98 -24.01 -18.93 0.07
CA ALA A 98 -23.14 -20.09 0.27
C ALA A 98 -21.69 -19.79 -0.16
N ILE A 99 -21.50 -19.19 -1.33
CA ILE A 99 -20.19 -18.77 -1.83
C ILE A 99 -19.53 -17.78 -0.86
N ARG A 100 -20.26 -16.76 -0.39
CA ARG A 100 -19.73 -15.78 0.57
C ARG A 100 -19.25 -16.44 1.86
N ILE A 101 -20.00 -17.40 2.39
CA ILE A 101 -19.62 -18.14 3.60
C ILE A 101 -18.34 -18.95 3.35
N GLN A 102 -18.23 -19.65 2.21
CA GLN A 102 -17.04 -20.42 1.86
C GLN A 102 -15.80 -19.53 1.73
N VAL A 103 -15.93 -18.42 0.98
CA VAL A 103 -14.83 -17.45 0.81
C VAL A 103 -14.40 -16.86 2.15
N ALA A 104 -15.34 -16.51 3.03
CA ALA A 104 -15.02 -16.03 4.37
C ALA A 104 -14.28 -17.08 5.21
N GLY A 105 -14.65 -18.36 5.07
CA GLY A 105 -13.95 -19.48 5.70
C GLY A 105 -12.50 -19.60 5.24
N ILE A 106 -12.27 -19.62 3.92
CA ILE A 106 -10.93 -19.69 3.33
C ILE A 106 -10.09 -18.48 3.75
N LEU A 107 -10.67 -17.26 3.71
CA LEU A 107 -9.98 -16.05 4.11
C LEU A 107 -9.54 -16.10 5.57
N ARG A 108 -10.39 -16.63 6.46
CA ARG A 108 -10.04 -16.81 7.87
C ARG A 108 -8.85 -17.77 8.02
N GLU A 109 -8.86 -18.88 7.31
CA GLU A 109 -7.77 -19.87 7.36
C GLU A 109 -6.45 -19.27 6.87
N LEU A 110 -6.45 -18.59 5.72
CA LEU A 110 -5.27 -17.92 5.19
C LEU A 110 -4.72 -16.85 6.14
N ARG A 111 -5.59 -16.10 6.82
CA ARG A 111 -5.17 -15.12 7.83
C ARG A 111 -4.51 -15.79 9.03
N LEU A 112 -5.08 -16.90 9.52
CA LEU A 112 -4.48 -17.66 10.61
C LEU A 112 -3.11 -18.24 10.23
N GLN A 113 -3.00 -18.79 9.02
CA GLN A 113 -1.72 -19.27 8.49
C GLN A 113 -0.70 -18.13 8.39
N SER A 114 -1.09 -16.97 7.87
CA SER A 114 -0.21 -15.80 7.78
C SER A 114 0.28 -15.33 9.16
N ILE A 115 -0.60 -15.28 10.15
CA ILE A 115 -0.22 -14.94 11.53
C ILE A 115 0.77 -15.96 12.09
N LYS A 116 0.50 -17.26 11.90
CA LYS A 116 1.38 -18.34 12.34
C LYS A 116 2.77 -18.22 11.71
N CYS A 117 2.85 -18.04 10.39
CA CYS A 117 4.13 -17.86 9.70
C CYS A 117 4.91 -16.65 10.23
N LYS A 118 4.23 -15.51 10.47
CA LYS A 118 4.87 -14.32 11.04
C LYS A 118 5.41 -14.57 12.45
N TYR A 119 4.60 -15.21 13.29
CA TYR A 119 5.00 -15.59 14.64
C TYR A 119 6.24 -16.49 14.62
N GLU A 120 6.22 -17.55 13.80
CA GLU A 120 7.33 -18.49 13.68
C GLU A 120 8.60 -17.81 13.15
N SER A 121 8.48 -16.94 12.15
CA SER A 121 9.63 -16.19 11.63
C SER A 121 10.22 -15.24 12.66
N GLU A 122 9.38 -14.58 13.45
CA GLU A 122 9.83 -13.66 14.51
C GLU A 122 10.54 -14.43 15.63
N GLU A 123 10.03 -15.60 16.01
CA GLU A 123 10.65 -16.46 17.02
C GLU A 123 12.05 -16.91 16.59
N VAL A 124 12.21 -17.28 15.31
CA VAL A 124 13.52 -17.63 14.74
C VAL A 124 14.46 -16.42 14.70
N ALA A 125 13.97 -15.27 14.23
CA ALA A 125 14.76 -14.04 14.16
C ALA A 125 15.24 -13.60 15.55
N ALA A 126 14.36 -13.59 16.55
CA ALA A 126 14.71 -13.22 17.93
C ALA A 126 15.76 -14.18 18.52
N ARG A 127 15.62 -15.49 18.29
CA ARG A 127 16.59 -16.49 18.73
C ARG A 127 17.96 -16.29 18.08
N GLN A 128 17.99 -16.06 16.78
CA GLN A 128 19.24 -15.81 16.04
C GLN A 128 19.90 -14.50 16.49
N ASN A 129 19.11 -13.44 16.70
CA ASN A 129 19.61 -12.17 17.20
C ASN A 129 20.27 -12.33 18.58
N MET A 130 19.59 -13.03 19.51
CA MET A 130 20.13 -13.30 20.84
C MET A 130 21.47 -14.07 20.78
N GLU A 131 21.56 -15.11 19.95
CA GLU A 131 22.81 -15.87 19.83
C GLU A 131 23.92 -15.02 19.20
N SER A 132 23.60 -14.18 18.21
CA SER A 132 24.58 -13.25 17.63
C SER A 132 25.06 -12.22 18.64
N ASP A 133 24.16 -11.63 19.41
CA ASP A 133 24.49 -10.63 20.44
C ASP A 133 25.40 -11.22 21.52
N LYS A 134 25.14 -12.49 21.90
CA LYS A 134 25.97 -13.22 22.85
C LYS A 134 27.40 -13.41 22.33
N ILE A 135 27.56 -13.77 21.05
CA ILE A 135 28.88 -13.91 20.42
C ILE A 135 29.60 -12.57 20.37
N ILE A 136 28.92 -11.52 19.90
CA ILE A 136 29.48 -10.16 19.83
C ILE A 136 29.91 -9.67 21.21
N LEU A 137 29.09 -9.90 22.24
CA LEU A 137 29.42 -9.52 23.61
C LEU A 137 30.66 -10.27 24.12
N TYR A 138 30.74 -11.57 23.86
CA TYR A 138 31.89 -12.37 24.25
C TYR A 138 33.17 -11.86 23.59
N ASP A 139 33.13 -11.61 22.28
CA ASP A 139 34.27 -11.08 21.53
C ASP A 139 34.67 -9.67 22.01
N THR A 140 33.69 -8.82 22.34
CA THR A 140 33.92 -7.48 22.89
C THR A 140 34.64 -7.56 24.23
N VAL A 141 34.13 -8.36 25.17
CA VAL A 141 34.75 -8.54 26.49
C VAL A 141 36.15 -9.14 26.36
N LYS A 142 36.32 -10.12 25.48
CA LYS A 142 37.63 -10.71 25.19
C LYS A 142 38.62 -9.66 24.69
N GLN A 143 38.21 -8.84 23.72
CA GLN A 143 39.05 -7.76 23.17
C GLN A 143 39.40 -6.72 24.24
N GLU A 144 38.46 -6.34 25.10
CA GLU A 144 38.70 -5.42 26.21
C GLU A 144 39.74 -5.96 27.20
N LEU A 145 39.67 -7.26 27.52
CA LEU A 145 40.64 -7.93 28.38
C LEU A 145 42.02 -8.00 27.72
N GLU A 146 42.10 -8.36 26.44
CA GLU A 146 43.35 -8.39 25.68
C GLU A 146 44.00 -7.01 25.59
N ASP A 147 43.21 -5.96 25.34
CA ASP A 147 43.69 -4.58 25.34
C ASP A 147 44.14 -4.12 26.73
N ARG A 148 43.45 -4.56 27.80
CA ARG A 148 43.83 -4.25 29.17
C ARG A 148 45.16 -4.92 29.54
N ILE A 149 45.35 -6.18 29.14
CA ILE A 149 46.62 -6.90 29.32
C ILE A 149 47.74 -6.16 28.58
N ARG A 150 47.53 -5.82 27.29
CA ARG A 150 48.53 -5.11 26.49
C ARG A 150 48.95 -3.78 27.11
N ARG A 151 47.99 -2.97 27.59
CA ARG A 151 48.27 -1.70 28.29
C ARG A 151 49.07 -1.90 29.57
N LEU A 152 48.76 -2.94 30.35
CA LEU A 152 49.52 -3.25 31.57
C LEU A 152 50.95 -3.70 31.26
N GLU A 153 51.15 -4.43 30.17
CA GLU A 153 52.49 -4.80 29.69
C GLU A 153 53.28 -3.59 29.21
N GLU A 154 52.65 -2.68 28.45
CA GLU A 154 53.23 -1.41 28.03
C GLU A 154 53.60 -0.52 29.23
N ASP A 155 52.72 -0.40 30.22
CA ASP A 155 52.96 0.34 31.46
C ASP A 155 54.14 -0.26 32.25
N ARG A 156 54.21 -1.60 32.37
CA ARG A 156 55.35 -2.30 32.99
C ARG A 156 56.65 -1.95 32.27
N HIS A 157 56.70 -2.10 30.95
CA HIS A 157 57.89 -1.76 30.15
C HIS A 157 58.26 -0.28 30.28
N THR A 158 57.27 0.61 30.36
CA THR A 158 57.51 2.04 30.56
C THR A 158 58.15 2.34 31.92
N ILE A 159 57.69 1.66 32.99
CA ILE A 159 58.26 1.78 34.34
C ILE A 159 59.70 1.24 34.35
N ASP A 160 59.95 0.08 33.74
CA ASP A 160 61.28 -0.53 33.65
C ASP A 160 62.27 0.43 32.96
N ILE A 161 61.90 0.98 31.80
CA ILE A 161 62.72 1.97 31.07
C ILE A 161 62.95 3.24 31.91
N SER A 162 61.89 3.75 32.55
CA SER A 162 62.00 4.95 33.40
C SER A 162 62.88 4.71 34.63
N SER A 163 62.85 3.51 35.21
CA SER A 163 63.69 3.09 36.33
C SER A 163 65.16 3.01 35.90
N ASP A 164 65.44 2.40 34.75
CA ASP A 164 66.79 2.30 34.19
C ASP A 164 67.38 3.69 33.89
N LEU A 165 66.60 4.59 33.28
CA LEU A 165 67.03 5.98 33.03
C LEU A 165 67.30 6.77 34.32
N TRP A 166 66.47 6.57 35.35
CA TRP A 166 66.69 7.18 36.66
C TRP A 166 67.94 6.64 37.34
N ASN A 167 68.17 5.33 37.27
CA ASN A 167 69.36 4.67 37.81
C ASN A 167 70.63 5.15 37.08
N GLU A 168 70.57 5.33 35.76
CA GLU A 168 71.68 5.89 34.96
C GLU A 168 71.96 7.36 35.33
N THR A 169 70.92 8.18 35.48
CA THR A 169 71.04 9.57 35.94
C THR A 169 71.62 9.67 37.35
N GLN A 170 71.25 8.76 38.26
CA GLN A 170 71.81 8.67 39.61
C GLN A 170 73.25 8.17 39.60
N SER A 171 73.61 7.24 38.71
CA SER A 171 75.01 6.82 38.49
C SER A 171 75.86 7.95 37.94
N LEU A 172 75.35 8.78 37.03
CA LEU A 172 76.04 9.98 36.53
C LEU A 172 76.24 11.05 37.63
N ARG A 173 75.29 11.17 38.58
CA ARG A 173 75.42 12.06 39.75
C ARG A 173 76.34 11.50 40.84
N ARG A 174 76.36 10.18 41.06
CA ARG A 174 77.28 9.50 42.00
C ARG A 174 78.70 9.31 41.43
N GLY A 175 78.86 9.36 40.11
CA GLY A 175 80.14 9.24 39.41
C GLY A 175 81.07 10.46 39.52
N LYS A 176 80.69 11.54 40.23
CA LYS A 176 81.57 12.71 40.45
C LYS A 176 82.48 12.64 41.69
N LYS A 177 82.60 11.47 42.34
CA LYS A 177 83.61 11.24 43.39
C LYS A 177 84.26 9.86 43.22
N LYS A 178 85.23 9.80 42.32
CA LYS A 178 86.46 8.98 42.36
C LYS A 178 87.29 9.33 41.13
N ILE A 179 88.12 10.37 41.26
CA ILE A 179 89.22 10.64 40.33
C ILE A 179 90.36 9.74 40.79
N ASP A 180 90.61 8.68 40.04
CA ASP A 180 91.80 7.84 40.15
C ASP A 180 92.97 8.55 39.44
N PRO A 181 94.17 8.73 40.05
CA PRO A 181 95.28 9.47 39.43
C PRO A 181 95.99 8.75 38.28
N SER A 182 95.52 7.60 37.80
CA SER A 182 96.24 6.79 36.80
C SER A 182 95.42 6.51 35.54
N ASN A 183 95.20 7.52 34.69
CA ASN A 183 94.78 7.31 33.31
C ASN A 183 95.41 8.36 32.36
N PRO A 184 96.32 7.99 31.45
CA PRO A 184 97.04 8.93 30.60
C PRO A 184 96.26 9.47 29.38
N ASP A 185 94.99 9.09 29.18
CA ASP A 185 94.30 9.34 27.90
C ASP A 185 93.17 10.40 27.93
N ARG A 186 93.43 11.53 28.59
CA ARG A 186 92.55 12.72 28.49
C ARG A 186 93.33 13.98 28.13
N ARG A 187 93.76 14.05 26.87
CA ARG A 187 94.06 15.33 26.22
C ARG A 187 92.90 15.72 25.30
N ARG A 188 92.01 16.57 25.82
CA ARG A 188 91.33 17.65 25.08
C ARG A 188 90.62 18.51 26.12
N LYS A 189 91.33 19.54 26.61
CA LYS A 189 90.67 20.67 27.29
C LYS A 189 89.74 21.32 26.25
N PRO A 190 88.49 21.64 26.57
CA PRO A 190 87.64 22.38 25.66
C PRO A 190 88.28 23.74 25.41
N ALA A 191 88.41 24.12 24.14
CA ALA A 191 88.86 25.44 23.75
C ALA A 191 87.90 26.47 24.34
N ILE A 192 88.40 27.34 25.20
CA ILE A 192 87.66 28.49 25.70
C ILE A 192 87.58 29.46 24.51
N VAL A 193 86.45 29.46 23.80
CA VAL A 193 86.18 30.44 22.75
C VAL A 193 85.68 31.69 23.44
N THR A 194 86.55 32.68 23.55
CA THR A 194 86.23 34.04 23.99
C THR A 194 85.59 34.77 22.80
N GLY A 195 84.27 34.71 22.69
CA GLY A 195 83.48 35.42 21.66
C GLY A 195 82.01 34.98 21.69
N PRO A 196 81.06 35.74 21.10
CA PRO A 196 79.64 35.39 21.11
C PRO A 196 79.45 34.05 20.39
N TYR A 197 79.00 33.05 21.14
CA TYR A 197 78.83 31.67 20.67
C TYR A 197 77.36 31.42 20.31
N ILE A 198 77.11 30.96 19.09
CA ILE A 198 75.78 30.47 18.69
C ILE A 198 75.67 29.02 19.15
N VAL A 199 74.79 28.78 20.12
CA VAL A 199 74.47 27.45 20.62
C VAL A 199 73.51 26.78 19.64
N TYR A 200 74.00 25.82 18.86
CA TYR A 200 73.17 25.10 17.86
C TYR A 200 72.27 24.01 18.48
N MET A 201 72.58 23.58 19.70
CA MET A 201 71.86 22.51 20.38
C MET A 201 71.30 23.04 21.70
N LEU A 202 69.98 22.98 21.86
CA LEU A 202 69.34 23.28 23.14
C LEU A 202 69.84 22.31 24.23
N ARG A 203 69.86 22.77 25.48
CA ARG A 203 70.20 21.89 26.60
C ARG A 203 69.05 20.91 26.81
N ASP A 204 69.33 19.71 27.28
CA ASP A 204 68.31 18.68 27.53
C ASP A 204 67.16 19.19 28.42
N MET A 205 67.45 20.09 29.36
CA MET A 205 66.43 20.72 30.21
C MET A 205 65.43 21.57 29.40
N ASP A 206 65.92 22.35 28.44
CA ASP A 206 65.09 23.23 27.61
C ASP A 206 64.25 22.38 26.63
N ILE A 207 64.82 21.29 26.10
CA ILE A 207 64.12 20.33 25.24
C ILE A 207 62.99 19.62 26.01
N ILE A 208 63.26 19.19 27.24
CA ILE A 208 62.26 18.55 28.10
C ILE A 208 61.15 19.54 28.44
N GLU A 209 61.49 20.78 28.78
CA GLU A 209 60.52 21.83 29.06
C GLU A 209 59.60 22.08 27.85
N ASP A 210 60.15 22.28 26.65
CA ASP A 210 59.36 22.44 25.42
C ASP A 210 58.49 21.21 25.12
N TRP A 211 59.01 20.01 25.35
CA TRP A 211 58.25 18.77 25.18
C TRP A 211 57.04 18.70 26.13
N THR A 212 57.20 19.14 27.38
CA THR A 212 56.07 19.22 28.32
C THR A 212 55.03 20.25 27.89
N HIS A 213 55.45 21.40 27.36
CA HIS A 213 54.56 22.42 26.82
C HIS A 213 53.73 21.89 25.65
N ILE A 214 54.35 21.19 24.70
CA ILE A 214 53.68 20.56 23.56
C ILE A 214 52.66 19.52 24.04
N LYS A 215 53.05 18.64 24.96
CA LYS A 215 52.16 17.61 25.50
C LYS A 215 50.94 18.20 26.22
N LYS A 216 51.15 19.31 26.95
CA LYS A 216 50.06 20.04 27.64
C LYS A 216 49.09 20.68 26.64
N ALA A 217 49.60 21.30 25.58
CA ALA A 217 48.78 21.89 24.52
C ALA A 217 47.93 20.84 23.77
N LEU A 218 48.53 19.69 23.41
CA LEU A 218 47.81 18.59 22.75
C LEU A 218 46.68 18.02 23.62
N LYS A 219 46.89 17.92 24.93
CA LYS A 219 45.87 17.46 25.89
C LYS A 219 44.72 18.47 26.01
N GLN A 220 45.01 19.77 26.03
CA GLN A 220 43.99 20.81 26.05
C GLN A 220 43.17 20.83 24.74
N GLN A 221 43.81 20.61 23.60
CA GLN A 221 43.14 20.52 22.30
C GLN A 221 42.25 19.28 22.18
N SER A 222 42.67 18.13 22.72
CA SER A 222 41.83 16.93 22.74
C SER A 222 40.63 17.06 23.69
N GLN A 223 40.80 17.76 24.81
CA GLN A 223 39.68 18.07 25.72
C GLN A 223 38.67 19.04 25.10
N LYS A 224 39.12 20.09 24.40
CA LYS A 224 38.22 20.99 23.65
C LYS A 224 37.41 20.27 22.58
N ARG A 225 38.04 19.37 21.81
CA ARG A 225 37.32 18.56 20.79
C ARG A 225 36.30 17.59 21.39
N LYS A 226 36.50 17.16 22.65
CA LYS A 226 35.53 16.32 23.38
C LYS A 226 34.40 17.12 24.03
N SER A 227 34.54 18.43 24.21
CA SER A 227 33.47 19.29 24.74
C SER A 227 32.57 19.92 23.68
N GLU A 228 32.96 19.83 22.40
CA GLU A 228 32.19 20.32 21.24
C GLU A 228 31.34 19.22 20.58
N PHE A 229 31.32 18.01 21.15
CA PHE A 229 30.47 16.88 20.77
C PHE A 229 29.65 16.41 21.97
#